data_AF-A0A8H3E651-F1
#
_entry.id   AF-A0A8H3E651-F1
#
_cell.length_a   1.000
_cell.length_b   1.000
_cell.length_c   1.000
_cell.angle_alpha   90.00
_cell.angle_beta   90.00
_cell.angle_gamma   90.00
#
_symmetry.space_group_name_H-M   'P 1'
#
loop_
_entity.id
_entity.type
_entity.pdbx_description
1 polymer ?
#
loop_
_entity_poly.entity_id
_entity_poly.type
_entity_poly.pdbx_seq_one_letter_code
_entity_poly.pdbx_strand_id
1 'polypeptide(L)'
;TGNTWAPVNLERIQNWIDQGRLASSPTRPITARELLLSGCIHDVHDGVKVLGDVSGEGAEFLKSPVHIEPSRASQSAIKAIEALGGSVRCIYYNPLALRDLVKGRTDRKRAAPTRKSDIEWYSSWKNRGYMATPQTAEEVKAAKKAMFAGPGPRVRVNTDLDA
;
A
#
# COMPACT_ATOMS: atom_id res chain seq x y z
N THR A 1 14.50 -18.33 -6.43
CA THR A 1 13.98 -17.34 -7.41
C THR A 1 13.21 -16.28 -6.66
N GLY A 2 13.63 -15.02 -6.78
CA GLY A 2 12.87 -13.88 -6.25
C GLY A 2 11.66 -13.59 -7.14
N ASN A 3 10.63 -12.97 -6.58
CA ASN A 3 9.45 -12.58 -7.36
C ASN A 3 9.79 -11.35 -8.22
N THR A 4 9.37 -11.38 -9.49
CA THR A 4 9.49 -10.27 -10.42
C THR A 4 8.17 -9.53 -10.47
N TRP A 5 8.17 -8.26 -10.04
CA TRP A 5 6.96 -7.44 -10.00
C TRP A 5 6.86 -6.56 -11.24
N ALA A 6 5.66 -6.41 -11.78
CA ALA A 6 5.36 -5.41 -12.81
C ALA A 6 5.34 -4.00 -12.17
N PRO A 7 6.29 -3.11 -12.49
CA PRO A 7 6.32 -1.77 -11.93
C PRO A 7 5.26 -0.87 -12.58
N VAL A 8 4.53 -0.13 -11.77
CA VAL A 8 3.53 0.85 -12.24
C VAL A 8 3.67 2.15 -11.48
N ASN A 9 3.82 3.25 -12.21
CA ASN A 9 3.93 4.58 -11.62
C ASN A 9 2.55 5.18 -11.37
N LEU A 10 2.40 5.94 -10.28
CA LEU A 10 1.16 6.64 -9.95
C LEU A 10 0.71 7.63 -11.05
N GLU A 11 1.65 8.34 -11.65
CA GLU A 11 1.38 9.25 -12.78
C GLU A 11 0.70 8.51 -13.94
N ARG A 12 1.18 7.32 -14.28
CA ARG A 12 0.58 6.50 -15.33
C ARG A 12 -0.85 6.08 -14.98
N ILE A 13 -1.10 5.71 -13.73
CA ILE A 13 -2.45 5.37 -13.26
C ILE A 13 -3.37 6.59 -13.38
N GLN A 14 -2.92 7.77 -12.94
CA GLN A 14 -3.70 9.01 -13.08
C GLN A 14 -4.01 9.32 -14.54
N ASN A 15 -3.03 9.25 -15.43
CA ASN A 15 -3.23 9.51 -16.86
C ASN A 15 -4.30 8.59 -17.47
N TRP A 16 -4.38 7.33 -17.01
CA TRP A 16 -5.43 6.40 -17.45
C TRP A 16 -6.82 6.71 -16.85
N ILE A 17 -6.87 7.27 -15.65
CA ILE A 17 -8.10 7.76 -15.03
C ILE A 17 -8.59 9.01 -15.76
N ASP A 18 -7.69 9.96 -16.06
CA ASP A 18 -7.99 11.19 -16.80
C ASP A 18 -8.51 10.88 -18.21
N GLN A 19 -8.00 9.83 -18.85
CA GLN A 19 -8.49 9.32 -20.14
C GLN A 19 -9.83 8.54 -20.05
N GLY A 20 -10.36 8.31 -18.84
CA GLY A 20 -11.57 7.52 -18.63
C GLY A 20 -11.42 6.01 -18.88
N ARG A 21 -10.18 5.51 -18.96
CA ARG A 21 -9.88 4.08 -19.20
C ARG A 21 -9.83 3.27 -17.92
N LEU A 22 -9.54 3.93 -16.80
CA LEU A 22 -9.57 3.36 -15.45
C LEU A 22 -10.53 4.14 -14.58
N ALA A 23 -11.22 3.42 -13.69
CA ALA A 23 -12.06 4.02 -12.66
C ALA A 23 -11.65 3.45 -11.31
N SER A 24 -11.48 4.34 -10.33
CA SER A 24 -11.17 4.01 -8.94
C SER A 24 -12.39 4.35 -8.08
N SER A 25 -12.82 3.40 -7.24
CA SER A 25 -13.84 3.67 -6.22
C SER A 25 -13.56 2.83 -4.97
N PRO A 26 -14.02 3.24 -3.77
CA PRO A 26 -13.84 2.44 -2.57
C PRO A 26 -14.46 1.04 -2.66
N THR A 27 -15.56 0.89 -3.41
CA THR A 27 -16.28 -0.38 -3.60
C THR A 27 -15.67 -1.26 -4.68
N ARG A 28 -15.02 -0.64 -5.67
CA ARG A 28 -14.31 -1.31 -6.77
C ARG A 28 -12.91 -0.71 -6.88
N PRO A 29 -11.97 -1.18 -6.04
CA PRO A 29 -10.59 -0.72 -6.12
C PRO A 29 -9.93 -1.25 -7.41
N ILE A 30 -8.91 -0.53 -7.86
CA ILE A 30 -8.09 -0.95 -8.99
C ILE A 30 -7.25 -2.15 -8.55
N THR A 31 -7.37 -3.29 -9.24
CA THR A 31 -6.50 -4.45 -9.02
C THR A 31 -5.61 -4.69 -10.24
N ALA A 32 -4.72 -5.68 -10.18
CA ALA A 32 -3.91 -6.10 -11.32
C ALA A 32 -4.77 -6.46 -12.56
N ARG A 33 -6.01 -6.93 -12.35
CA ARG A 33 -6.96 -7.21 -13.43
C ARG A 33 -7.35 -5.95 -14.18
N GLU A 34 -7.80 -4.91 -13.47
CA GLU A 34 -8.24 -3.65 -14.06
C GLU A 34 -7.08 -2.93 -14.75
N LEU A 35 -5.88 -2.98 -14.17
CA LEU A 35 -4.66 -2.45 -14.81
C LEU A 35 -4.34 -3.18 -16.13
N LEU A 36 -4.48 -4.50 -16.17
CA LEU A 36 -4.22 -5.28 -17.39
C LEU A 36 -5.30 -5.05 -18.45
N LEU A 37 -6.58 -5.10 -18.06
CA LEU A 37 -7.71 -4.93 -18.98
C LEU A 37 -7.78 -3.52 -19.57
N SER A 38 -7.45 -2.51 -18.77
CA SER A 38 -7.34 -1.13 -19.27
C SER A 38 -6.13 -0.90 -20.17
N GLY A 39 -5.20 -1.86 -20.27
CA GLY A 39 -3.92 -1.70 -20.96
C GLY A 39 -2.97 -0.74 -20.25
N CYS A 40 -3.19 -0.45 -18.96
CA CYS A 40 -2.24 0.32 -18.15
C CYS A 40 -0.93 -0.45 -17.97
N ILE A 41 -1.01 -1.79 -17.90
CA ILE A 41 0.13 -2.70 -17.94
C ILE A 41 -0.04 -3.74 -19.05
N HIS A 42 1.06 -4.30 -19.52
CA HIS A 42 1.05 -5.35 -20.54
C HIS A 42 1.14 -6.77 -19.93
N ASP A 43 1.80 -6.90 -18.79
CA ASP A 43 1.93 -8.15 -18.05
C ASP A 43 1.86 -7.87 -16.55
N VAL A 44 1.34 -8.84 -15.80
CA VAL A 44 1.25 -8.82 -14.34
C VAL A 44 2.45 -9.52 -13.69
N HIS A 45 3.24 -10.32 -14.41
CA HIS A 45 4.34 -11.12 -13.86
C HIS A 45 3.91 -11.90 -12.60
N ASP A 46 4.62 -11.73 -11.47
CA ASP A 46 4.24 -12.29 -10.16
C ASP A 46 3.31 -11.37 -9.35
N GLY A 47 2.97 -10.20 -9.89
CA GLY A 47 2.07 -9.21 -9.33
C GLY A 47 2.50 -7.78 -9.66
N VAL A 48 1.68 -6.82 -9.24
CA VAL A 48 1.92 -5.40 -9.53
C VAL A 48 2.56 -4.70 -8.34
N LYS A 49 3.64 -3.94 -8.61
CA LYS A 49 4.27 -3.04 -7.64
C LYS A 49 4.04 -1.59 -8.03
N VAL A 50 3.31 -0.87 -7.18
CA VAL A 50 3.04 0.55 -7.38
C VAL A 50 4.20 1.39 -6.86
N LEU A 51 4.65 2.34 -7.67
CA LEU A 51 5.76 3.24 -7.41
C LEU A 51 5.27 4.69 -7.45
N GLY A 52 5.72 5.49 -6.49
CA GLY A 52 5.34 6.89 -6.36
C GLY A 52 6.50 7.85 -6.60
N ASP A 53 7.65 7.37 -7.09
CA ASP A 53 8.85 8.18 -7.24
C ASP A 53 9.57 7.81 -8.53
N VAL A 54 9.71 8.77 -9.44
CA VAL A 54 10.41 8.57 -10.73
C VAL A 54 11.19 9.81 -11.20
N SER A 55 11.03 11.01 -10.62
CA SER A 55 11.63 12.22 -11.22
C SER A 55 11.93 13.41 -10.30
N GLY A 56 12.04 13.25 -8.97
CA GLY A 56 12.52 14.32 -8.08
C GLY A 56 11.59 15.54 -7.91
N GLU A 57 10.56 15.67 -8.73
CA GLU A 57 9.39 16.51 -8.51
C GLU A 57 8.34 15.68 -7.76
N GLY A 58 7.81 16.24 -6.67
CA GLY A 58 7.14 15.50 -5.61
C GLY A 58 5.82 14.82 -6.00
N ALA A 59 5.14 14.33 -4.96
CA ALA A 59 3.88 13.57 -4.97
C ALA A 59 2.64 14.33 -5.51
N GLU A 60 2.80 15.28 -6.42
CA GLU A 60 1.76 16.16 -6.97
C GLU A 60 1.08 15.60 -8.23
N PHE A 61 1.40 14.37 -8.64
CA PHE A 61 0.85 13.77 -9.87
C PHE A 61 -0.60 13.31 -9.73
N LEU A 62 -1.05 12.99 -8.53
CA LEU A 62 -2.41 12.50 -8.31
C LEU A 62 -3.35 13.70 -8.13
N LYS A 63 -4.39 13.77 -8.95
CA LYS A 63 -5.44 14.80 -8.87
C LYS A 63 -6.71 14.29 -8.22
N SER A 64 -6.87 12.96 -8.17
CA SER A 64 -8.08 12.29 -7.72
C SER A 64 -7.76 11.24 -6.67
N PRO A 65 -8.68 10.96 -5.73
CA PRO A 65 -8.52 9.87 -4.78
C PRO A 65 -8.46 8.53 -5.51
N VAL A 66 -7.38 7.78 -5.30
CA VAL A 66 -7.18 6.46 -5.91
C VAL A 66 -7.31 5.35 -4.87
N HIS A 67 -8.17 4.37 -5.14
CA HIS A 67 -8.32 3.16 -4.34
C HIS A 67 -7.72 1.99 -5.12
N ILE A 68 -6.69 1.35 -4.58
CA ILE A 68 -5.91 0.33 -5.28
C ILE A 68 -5.55 -0.84 -4.35
N GLU A 69 -5.61 -2.05 -4.89
CA GLU A 69 -5.19 -3.29 -4.23
C GLU A 69 -4.02 -3.94 -4.98
N PRO A 70 -2.80 -3.37 -4.89
CA PRO A 70 -1.64 -3.90 -5.58
C PRO A 70 -1.04 -5.08 -4.81
N SER A 71 -0.06 -5.77 -5.40
CA SER A 71 0.69 -6.80 -4.68
C SER A 71 1.72 -6.19 -3.73
N ARG A 72 2.41 -5.15 -4.21
CA ARG A 72 3.36 -4.35 -3.42
C ARG A 72 3.17 -2.86 -3.71
N ALA A 73 3.58 -2.01 -2.80
CA ALA A 73 3.64 -0.57 -3.02
C ALA A 73 4.90 0.02 -2.39
N SER A 74 5.47 1.07 -2.99
CA SER A 74 6.51 1.87 -2.33
C SER A 74 5.90 2.73 -1.23
N GLN A 75 6.72 3.08 -0.23
CA GLN A 75 6.28 3.97 0.85
C GLN A 75 5.93 5.38 0.32
N SER A 76 6.63 5.85 -0.71
CA SER A 76 6.26 7.08 -1.43
C SER A 76 4.88 7.00 -2.06
N ALA A 77 4.55 5.87 -2.69
CA ALA A 77 3.25 5.67 -3.32
C ALA A 77 2.11 5.63 -2.30
N ILE A 78 2.29 4.90 -1.19
CA ILE A 78 1.29 4.82 -0.12
C ILE A 78 1.00 6.21 0.44
N LYS A 79 2.05 6.99 0.76
CA LYS A 79 1.90 8.36 1.27
C LYS A 79 1.15 9.27 0.28
N ALA A 80 1.51 9.23 -1.00
CA ALA A 80 0.87 10.05 -2.03
C ALA A 80 -0.63 9.72 -2.18
N ILE A 81 -0.98 8.43 -2.20
CA ILE A 81 -2.38 7.99 -2.30
C ILE A 81 -3.19 8.41 -1.06
N GLU A 82 -2.64 8.19 0.13
CA GLU A 82 -3.33 8.51 1.39
C GLU A 82 -3.47 10.02 1.62
N ALA A 83 -2.50 10.82 1.17
CA ALA A 83 -2.55 12.28 1.25
C ALA A 83 -3.78 12.88 0.54
N LEU A 84 -4.28 12.21 -0.51
CA LEU A 84 -5.46 12.63 -1.27
C LEU A 84 -6.74 11.88 -0.85
N GLY A 85 -6.70 11.12 0.26
CA GLY A 85 -7.85 10.37 0.75
C GLY A 85 -8.14 9.07 -0.02
N GLY A 86 -7.19 8.59 -0.82
CA GLY A 86 -7.25 7.27 -1.43
C GLY A 86 -6.97 6.14 -0.42
N SER A 87 -7.06 4.88 -0.86
CA SER A 87 -6.78 3.72 -0.01
C SER A 87 -5.90 2.71 -0.72
N VAL A 88 -4.89 2.20 0.00
CA VAL A 88 -4.02 1.13 -0.47
C VAL A 88 -4.19 -0.10 0.40
N ARG A 89 -4.37 -1.27 -0.21
CA ARG A 89 -4.30 -2.56 0.48
C ARG A 89 -3.44 -3.53 -0.31
N CYS A 90 -2.28 -3.89 0.23
CA CYS A 90 -1.36 -4.79 -0.45
C CYS A 90 -1.77 -6.25 -0.22
N ILE A 91 -2.10 -6.96 -1.30
CA ILE A 91 -2.61 -8.34 -1.27
C ILE A 91 -1.57 -9.31 -1.84
N TYR A 92 -1.35 -10.41 -1.11
CA TYR A 92 -0.54 -11.52 -1.63
C TYR A 92 -1.33 -12.33 -2.67
N TYR A 93 -0.68 -12.59 -3.80
CA TYR A 93 -1.16 -13.56 -4.78
C TYR A 93 -0.08 -14.60 -5.04
N ASN A 94 -0.45 -15.88 -4.97
CA ASN A 94 0.34 -16.93 -5.59
C ASN A 94 0.06 -16.95 -7.10
N PRO A 95 0.87 -17.64 -7.92
CA PRO A 95 0.71 -17.64 -9.38
C PRO A 95 -0.69 -18.08 -9.85
N LEU A 96 -1.31 -19.03 -9.15
CA LEU A 96 -2.67 -19.48 -9.46
C LEU A 96 -3.71 -18.39 -9.17
N ALA A 97 -3.67 -17.79 -7.97
CA ALA A 97 -4.60 -16.75 -7.56
C ALA A 97 -4.48 -15.49 -8.41
N LEU A 98 -3.26 -15.14 -8.85
CA LEU A 98 -3.06 -14.01 -9.77
C LEU A 98 -3.69 -14.29 -11.15
N ARG A 99 -3.52 -15.51 -11.66
CA ARG A 99 -4.16 -15.93 -12.92
C ARG A 99 -5.68 -15.94 -12.82
N ASP A 100 -6.21 -16.43 -11.70
CA ASP A 100 -7.65 -16.46 -11.45
C ASP A 100 -8.21 -15.03 -11.31
N LEU A 101 -7.49 -14.13 -10.60
CA LEU A 101 -7.82 -12.70 -10.52
C LEU A 101 -7.90 -12.07 -11.92
N VAL A 102 -6.86 -12.23 -12.74
CA VAL A 102 -6.82 -11.67 -14.11
C VAL A 102 -8.00 -12.18 -14.96
N LYS A 103 -8.35 -13.46 -14.82
CA LYS A 103 -9.48 -14.07 -15.53
C LYS A 103 -10.85 -13.76 -14.90
N GLY A 104 -10.89 -13.06 -13.77
CA GLY A 104 -12.13 -12.76 -13.03
C GLY A 104 -12.78 -13.99 -12.38
N ARG A 105 -12.01 -15.04 -12.10
CA ARG A 105 -12.50 -16.25 -11.44
C ARG A 105 -12.49 -16.09 -9.93
N THR A 106 -13.60 -16.44 -9.29
CA THR A 106 -13.82 -16.28 -7.84
C THR A 106 -14.23 -17.58 -7.15
N ASP A 107 -14.26 -18.69 -7.88
CA ASP A 107 -14.65 -20.02 -7.42
C ASP A 107 -13.65 -20.63 -6.41
N ARG A 108 -12.39 -20.17 -6.46
CA ARG A 108 -11.29 -20.75 -5.66
C ARG A 108 -10.85 -19.84 -4.54
N LYS A 109 -10.59 -20.45 -3.39
CA LYS A 109 -9.97 -19.76 -2.25
C LYS A 109 -8.50 -19.49 -2.54
N ARG A 110 -8.08 -18.23 -2.34
CA ARG A 110 -6.67 -17.81 -2.47
C ARG A 110 -5.81 -18.46 -1.39
N ALA A 111 -4.59 -18.86 -1.77
CA ALA A 111 -3.60 -19.38 -0.82
C ALA A 111 -3.01 -18.25 0.03
N ALA A 112 -2.75 -18.54 1.30
CA ALA A 112 -1.97 -17.65 2.17
C ALA A 112 -0.47 -17.74 1.84
N PRO A 113 0.33 -16.70 2.13
CA PRO A 113 1.77 -16.75 1.92
C PRO A 113 2.41 -17.81 2.83
N THR A 114 3.30 -18.63 2.26
CA THR A 114 4.03 -19.67 3.00
C THR A 114 5.41 -19.19 3.48
N ARG A 115 6.02 -18.25 2.75
CA ARG A 115 7.37 -17.77 3.07
C ARG A 115 7.34 -16.83 4.27
N LYS A 116 8.26 -17.02 5.22
CA LYS A 116 8.38 -16.16 6.41
C LYS A 116 8.49 -14.68 6.06
N SER A 117 9.30 -14.33 5.05
CA SER A 117 9.47 -12.96 4.58
C SER A 117 8.18 -12.35 4.03
N ASP A 118 7.37 -13.13 3.31
CA ASP A 118 6.08 -12.66 2.81
C ASP A 118 5.08 -12.50 3.96
N ILE A 119 5.02 -13.47 4.88
CA ILE A 119 4.16 -13.40 6.06
C ILE A 119 4.46 -12.12 6.86
N GLU A 120 5.73 -11.86 7.16
CA GLU A 120 6.17 -10.66 7.90
C GLU A 120 5.87 -9.36 7.14
N TRP A 121 6.05 -9.36 5.82
CA TRP A 121 5.77 -8.17 5.04
C TRP A 121 4.26 -7.84 4.99
N TYR A 122 3.41 -8.85 4.72
CA TYR A 122 1.96 -8.69 4.57
C TYR A 122 1.20 -8.59 5.90
N SER A 123 1.84 -8.95 7.02
CA SER A 123 1.30 -8.66 8.36
C SER A 123 1.61 -7.24 8.84
N SER A 124 2.58 -6.55 8.22
CA SER A 124 2.96 -5.21 8.64
C SER A 124 1.95 -4.14 8.21
N TRP A 125 1.43 -3.39 9.18
CA TRP A 125 0.56 -2.24 8.93
C TRP A 125 1.26 -1.16 8.08
N LYS A 126 2.58 -1.00 8.21
CA LYS A 126 3.40 -0.04 7.45
C LYS A 126 3.31 -0.27 5.94
N ASN A 127 3.09 -1.51 5.53
CA ASN A 127 2.98 -1.90 4.13
C ASN A 127 1.52 -1.95 3.65
N ARG A 128 0.57 -1.61 4.53
CA ARG A 128 -0.87 -1.81 4.32
C ARG A 128 -1.19 -3.25 3.88
N GLY A 129 -0.46 -4.20 4.46
CA GLY A 129 -0.64 -5.61 4.13
C GLY A 129 -2.02 -6.11 4.55
N TYR A 130 -2.64 -6.94 3.72
CA TYR A 130 -4.00 -7.44 3.97
C TYR A 130 -4.11 -8.37 5.20
N MET A 131 -2.98 -8.92 5.68
CA MET A 131 -2.92 -9.73 6.90
C MET A 131 -2.59 -8.89 8.13
N ALA A 132 -2.41 -7.58 7.98
CA ALA A 132 -2.26 -6.69 9.10
C ALA A 132 -3.56 -6.72 9.90
N THR A 133 -3.55 -7.45 11.01
CA THR A 133 -4.56 -7.26 12.05
C THR A 133 -4.50 -5.78 12.43
N PRO A 134 -5.64 -5.07 12.54
CA PRO A 134 -5.62 -3.73 13.10
C PRO A 134 -5.00 -3.84 14.49
N GLN A 135 -3.75 -3.39 14.59
CA GLN A 135 -3.06 -3.25 15.86
C GLN A 135 -3.97 -2.37 16.75
N THR A 136 -4.25 -2.87 17.94
CA THR A 136 -5.30 -2.47 18.88
C THR A 136 -5.46 -0.95 18.97
N ALA A 137 -6.68 -0.45 19.23
CA ALA A 137 -6.98 0.98 19.40
C ALA A 137 -6.04 1.73 20.38
N GLU A 138 -5.37 1.01 21.28
CA GLU A 138 -4.34 1.51 22.19
C GLU A 138 -3.00 1.82 21.54
N GLU A 139 -2.53 1.04 20.55
CA GLU A 139 -1.31 1.33 19.79
C GLU A 139 -1.55 2.48 18.81
N VAL A 140 -2.76 2.57 18.26
CA VAL A 140 -3.24 3.73 17.49
C VAL A 140 -3.28 4.99 18.37
N LYS A 141 -3.74 4.88 19.63
CA LYS A 141 -3.67 5.97 20.63
C LYS A 141 -2.24 6.32 21.03
N ALA A 142 -1.36 5.34 21.23
CA ALA A 142 0.03 5.54 21.64
C ALA A 142 0.84 6.25 20.54
N ALA A 143 0.62 5.88 19.27
CA ALA A 143 1.22 6.56 18.12
C ALA A 143 0.71 8.01 17.98
N LYS A 144 -0.60 8.27 18.18
CA LYS A 144 -1.18 9.62 18.16
C LYS A 144 -0.67 10.49 19.32
N LYS A 145 -0.48 9.91 20.50
CA LYS A 145 0.06 10.58 21.72
C LYS A 145 1.53 10.97 21.54
N ALA A 146 2.35 10.12 20.92
CA ALA A 146 3.74 10.41 20.61
C ALA A 146 3.89 11.50 19.53
N MET A 147 2.93 11.65 18.61
CA MET A 147 2.93 12.71 17.58
C MET A 147 2.50 14.08 18.09
N PHE A 148 1.65 14.16 19.13
CA PHE A 148 1.17 15.42 19.71
C PHE A 148 2.01 15.92 20.90
N ALA A 149 2.89 15.07 21.43
CA ALA A 149 3.90 15.44 22.41
C ALA A 149 5.24 15.71 21.68
N GLY A 150 5.38 16.91 21.11
CA GLY A 150 6.71 17.44 20.80
C GLY A 150 7.58 17.51 22.07
N PRO A 151 8.91 17.69 21.96
CA PRO A 151 9.84 17.54 23.08
C PRO A 151 9.59 18.62 24.15
N GLY A 152 8.76 18.31 25.14
CA GLY A 152 8.48 19.10 26.33
C GLY A 152 9.58 18.94 27.39
N PRO A 153 9.68 19.89 28.33
CA PRO A 153 10.94 20.41 28.84
C PRO A 153 11.69 19.40 29.72
N ARG A 154 13.02 19.35 29.61
CA ARG A 154 13.84 18.70 30.64
C ARG A 154 13.74 19.54 31.92
N VAL A 155 12.84 19.14 32.81
CA VAL A 155 12.75 19.62 34.19
C VAL A 155 14.05 19.27 34.90
N ARG A 156 14.69 20.28 35.51
CA ARG A 156 15.85 20.10 36.40
C ARG A 156 15.39 19.30 37.62
N VAL A 157 16.01 18.16 37.89
CA VAL A 157 15.87 17.48 39.17
C VAL A 157 17.00 17.95 40.09
N ASN A 158 16.64 18.77 41.08
CA ASN A 158 17.40 18.85 42.31
C ASN A 158 17.00 17.65 43.15
N THR A 159 17.98 16.90 43.64
CA THR A 159 17.84 16.06 44.81
C THR A 159 18.97 16.41 45.74
N ASP A 160 18.61 17.14 46.79
CA ASP A 160 19.44 17.40 47.94
C ASP A 160 19.75 16.10 48.70
N LEU A 161 20.89 16.13 49.41
CA LEU A 161 21.25 15.34 50.59
C LEU A 161 21.56 13.85 50.42
N ASP A 162 22.86 13.53 50.53
CA ASP A 162 23.37 12.57 51.51
C ASP A 162 24.89 12.82 51.75
N ALA A 163 25.21 13.12 53.03
CA ALA A 163 26.50 13.13 53.75
C ALA A 163 27.73 13.88 53.19
#